data_AF-A0A8J3FU16-F1
#
_entry.id   AF-A0A8J3FU16-F1
#
_cell.length_a   1.000
_cell.length_b   1.000
_cell.length_c   1.000
_cell.angle_alpha   90.00
_cell.angle_beta   90.00
_cell.angle_gamma   90.00
#
_symmetry.space_group_name_H-M   'P 1'
#
loop_
_entity.id
_entity.type
_entity.pdbx_description
1 polymer ?
#
loop_
_entity_poly.entity_id
_entity_poly.type
_entity_poly.pdbx_seq_one_letter_code
_entity_poly.pdbx_strand_id
1 'polypeptide(L)'
;MTQPNKARLKLETLRAPIVEAAHRIEFQLAGEVFSLPPVELWPDEALEAMPKAGDEPDIRNMVTVARHVLGDDYPRFRNAGGRAMDVFLVLAHLAEDQGVTPGE
;
A
#
# COMPACT_ATOMS: atom_id res chain seq x y z
N MET A 1 17.14 -26.29 28.95
CA MET A 1 16.63 -25.47 27.84
C MET A 1 15.33 -24.84 28.30
N THR A 2 15.33 -23.52 28.51
CA THR A 2 14.19 -22.79 29.08
C THR A 2 13.09 -22.69 28.02
N GLN A 3 11.88 -23.17 28.33
CA GLN A 3 10.71 -23.01 27.45
C GLN A 3 10.46 -21.51 27.21
N PRO A 4 10.17 -21.09 25.97
CA PRO A 4 9.83 -19.69 25.70
C PRO A 4 8.56 -19.33 26.48
N ASN A 5 8.65 -18.27 27.28
CA ASN A 5 7.57 -17.79 28.13
C ASN A 5 6.39 -17.33 27.25
N LYS A 6 5.27 -18.06 27.27
CA LYS A 6 4.08 -17.86 26.41
C LYS A 6 3.40 -16.48 26.53
N ALA A 7 3.89 -15.59 27.39
CA ALA A 7 3.23 -14.34 27.75
C ALA A 7 3.64 -13.12 26.90
N ARG A 8 4.72 -13.18 26.11
CA ARG A 8 5.16 -12.02 25.30
C ARG A 8 5.52 -12.47 23.89
N LEU A 9 4.62 -12.21 22.95
CA LEU A 9 4.85 -12.36 21.51
C LEU A 9 5.62 -11.15 20.98
N LYS A 10 6.55 -11.37 20.06
CA LYS A 10 7.27 -10.32 19.35
C LYS A 10 6.53 -10.00 18.05
N LEU A 11 6.21 -8.72 17.85
CA LEU A 11 5.50 -8.29 16.64
C LEU A 11 6.32 -8.55 15.37
N GLU A 12 7.64 -8.49 15.42
CA GLU A 12 8.47 -8.81 14.25
C GLU A 12 8.26 -10.26 13.80
N THR A 13 8.12 -11.18 14.77
CA THR A 13 7.86 -12.61 14.49
C THR A 13 6.46 -12.85 13.93
N LEU A 14 5.47 -12.04 14.29
CA LEU A 14 4.11 -12.15 13.78
C LEU A 14 3.94 -11.48 12.40
N ARG A 15 4.72 -10.43 12.12
CA ARG A 15 4.66 -9.68 10.85
C ARG A 15 5.49 -10.32 9.74
N ALA A 16 6.59 -11.01 10.07
CA ALA A 16 7.48 -11.60 9.06
C ALA A 16 6.75 -12.50 8.03
N PRO A 17 5.83 -13.42 8.42
CA PRO A 17 5.10 -14.23 7.45
C PRO A 17 4.17 -13.42 6.55
N ILE A 18 3.60 -12.32 7.06
CA ILE A 18 2.73 -11.42 6.27
C ILE A 18 3.57 -10.70 5.22
N VAL A 19 4.77 -10.22 5.59
CA VAL A 19 5.69 -9.55 4.68
C VAL A 19 6.26 -10.51 3.62
N GLU A 20 6.56 -11.76 3.99
CA GLU A 20 7.09 -12.77 3.08
C GLU A 20 6.04 -13.31 2.10
N ALA A 21 4.78 -13.44 2.54
CA ALA A 21 3.66 -13.87 1.70
C ALA A 21 3.01 -12.71 0.93
N ALA A 22 3.37 -11.46 1.24
CA ALA A 22 2.81 -10.27 0.62
C ALA A 22 3.13 -10.22 -0.88
N HIS A 23 2.16 -10.61 -1.70
CA HIS A 23 2.20 -10.34 -3.12
C HIS A 23 2.15 -8.83 -3.33
N ARG A 24 3.29 -8.26 -3.71
CA ARG A 24 3.34 -6.86 -4.09
C ARG A 24 2.63 -6.68 -5.42
N ILE A 25 1.93 -5.57 -5.54
CA ILE A 25 1.27 -5.19 -6.77
C ILE A 25 2.30 -4.52 -7.66
N GLU A 26 2.66 -5.15 -8.77
CA GLU A 26 3.53 -4.57 -9.76
C GLU A 26 2.73 -3.86 -10.84
N PHE A 27 3.17 -2.66 -11.23
CA PHE A 27 2.57 -1.90 -12.32
C PHE A 27 3.65 -1.19 -13.12
N GLN A 28 3.39 -0.95 -14.40
CA GLN A 28 4.37 -0.35 -15.31
C GLN A 28 3.98 1.08 -15.68
N LEU A 29 4.97 1.97 -15.71
CA LEU A 29 4.84 3.32 -16.21
C LEU A 29 6.11 3.72 -16.97
N ALA A 30 5.94 4.25 -18.20
CA ALA A 30 7.04 4.71 -19.03
C ALA A 30 8.18 3.68 -19.22
N GLY A 31 7.83 2.38 -19.23
CA GLY A 31 8.79 1.28 -19.35
C GLY A 31 9.41 0.83 -18.02
N GLU A 32 9.24 1.59 -16.94
CA GLU A 32 9.70 1.24 -15.59
C GLU A 32 8.64 0.47 -14.81
N VAL A 33 9.08 -0.46 -13.96
CA VAL A 33 8.21 -1.19 -13.03
C VAL A 33 8.26 -0.51 -11.66
N PHE A 34 7.08 -0.36 -11.07
CA PHE A 34 6.85 0.14 -9.72
C PHE A 34 6.04 -0.90 -8.96
N SER A 35 6.15 -0.87 -7.63
CA SER A 35 5.57 -1.92 -6.81
C SER A 35 4.92 -1.36 -5.54
N LEU A 36 3.63 -1.61 -5.36
CA LEU A 36 2.92 -1.27 -4.13
C LEU A 36 2.94 -2.47 -3.17
N PRO A 37 3.23 -2.26 -1.87
CA PRO A 37 2.97 -3.29 -0.88
C PRO A 37 1.46 -3.54 -0.78
N PRO A 38 1.02 -4.72 -0.33
CA PRO A 38 -0.39 -4.92 0.01
C PRO A 38 -0.80 -4.03 1.18
N VAL A 39 -2.11 -3.77 1.30
CA VAL A 39 -2.70 -2.77 2.20
C VAL A 39 -2.34 -3.02 3.66
N GLU A 40 -2.20 -4.29 4.07
CA GLU A 40 -1.84 -4.69 5.44
C GLU A 40 -0.43 -4.24 5.88
N LEU A 41 0.40 -3.85 4.92
CA LEU A 41 1.75 -3.34 5.16
C LEU A 41 1.86 -1.83 4.99
N TRP A 42 0.74 -1.14 4.71
CA TRP A 42 0.75 0.30 4.59
C TRP A 42 0.94 0.96 5.96
N PRO A 43 1.67 2.08 6.02
CA PRO A 43 1.76 2.86 7.25
C PRO A 43 0.39 3.49 7.56
N ASP A 44 0.14 3.76 8.84
CA ASP A 44 -1.14 4.28 9.32
C ASP A 44 -1.52 5.58 8.61
N GLU A 45 -0.55 6.45 8.30
CA GLU A 45 -0.78 7.70 7.59
C GLU A 45 -1.33 7.50 6.15
N ALA A 46 -0.98 6.39 5.49
CA ALA A 46 -1.58 6.05 4.20
C ALA A 46 -3.02 5.57 4.37
N LEU A 47 -3.29 4.77 5.40
CA LEU A 47 -4.64 4.25 5.68
C LEU A 47 -5.59 5.39 6.08
N GLU A 48 -5.13 6.30 6.93
CA GLU A 48 -5.90 7.48 7.35
C GLU A 48 -6.18 8.45 6.20
N ALA A 49 -5.31 8.49 5.20
CA ALA A 49 -5.48 9.32 4.01
C ALA A 49 -6.33 8.65 2.93
N MET A 50 -6.72 7.37 3.07
CA MET A 50 -7.60 6.75 2.07
C MET A 50 -9.01 7.37 2.14
N PRO A 51 -9.62 7.69 0.97
CA PRO A 51 -11.00 8.12 0.96
C PRO A 51 -11.90 6.99 1.46
N LYS A 52 -12.91 7.33 2.26
CA LYS A 52 -13.92 6.35 2.68
C LYS A 52 -14.88 6.07 1.55
N ALA A 53 -15.56 4.92 1.59
CA ALA A 53 -16.61 4.61 0.62
C ALA A 53 -17.66 5.74 0.59
N GLY A 54 -17.85 6.33 -0.61
CA GLY A 54 -18.79 7.43 -0.84
C GLY A 54 -18.21 8.84 -0.71
N ASP A 55 -16.97 9.00 -0.24
CA ASP A 55 -16.30 10.30 -0.24
C ASP A 55 -15.74 10.62 -1.63
N GLU A 56 -15.83 11.89 -2.02
CA GLU A 56 -15.19 12.38 -3.24
C GLU A 56 -13.66 12.41 -3.02
N PRO A 57 -12.85 11.80 -3.89
CA PRO A 57 -11.41 11.69 -3.66
C PRO A 57 -10.73 13.06 -3.64
N ASP A 58 -10.19 13.46 -2.49
CA ASP A 58 -9.35 14.65 -2.36
C ASP A 58 -7.94 14.35 -2.93
N ILE A 59 -7.54 15.14 -3.93
CA ILE A 59 -6.22 15.08 -4.56
C ILE A 59 -5.08 15.15 -3.54
N ARG A 60 -5.22 15.95 -2.47
CA ARG A 60 -4.19 16.07 -1.44
C ARG A 60 -4.01 14.78 -0.67
N ASN A 61 -5.11 14.11 -0.35
CA ASN A 61 -5.10 12.82 0.32
C ASN A 61 -4.48 11.75 -0.57
N MET A 62 -4.79 11.74 -1.87
CA MET A 62 -4.17 10.83 -2.84
C MET A 62 -2.66 11.00 -2.94
N VAL A 63 -2.15 12.24 -2.89
CA VAL A 63 -0.70 12.50 -2.86
C VAL A 63 -0.05 11.93 -1.61
N THR A 64 -0.71 12.08 -0.46
CA THR A 64 -0.26 11.48 0.81
C THR A 64 -0.19 9.97 0.71
N VAL A 65 -1.27 9.31 0.27
CA VAL A 65 -1.30 7.86 0.05
C VAL A 65 -0.15 7.43 -0.85
N ALA A 66 -0.05 8.02 -2.06
CA ALA A 66 0.95 7.65 -3.05
C ALA A 66 2.40 7.80 -2.53
N ARG A 67 2.69 8.86 -1.75
CA ARG A 67 4.01 9.07 -1.12
C ARG A 67 4.33 7.99 -0.10
N HIS A 68 3.37 7.64 0.74
CA HIS A 68 3.58 6.67 1.80
C HIS A 68 3.70 5.24 1.25
N VAL A 69 2.88 4.85 0.28
CA VAL A 69 2.89 3.48 -0.25
C VAL A 69 4.06 3.21 -1.19
N LEU A 70 4.50 4.20 -1.97
CA LEU A 70 5.69 4.07 -2.82
C LEU A 70 6.99 4.34 -2.05
N GLY A 71 6.94 5.12 -0.96
CA GLY A 71 8.11 5.46 -0.16
C GLY A 71 9.23 6.07 -1.01
N ASP A 72 10.41 5.46 -0.94
CA ASP A 72 11.62 5.92 -1.65
C ASP A 72 11.50 5.85 -3.18
N ASP A 73 10.56 5.07 -3.72
CA ASP A 73 10.28 5.01 -5.16
C ASP A 73 9.41 6.17 -5.65
N TYR A 74 8.78 6.94 -4.75
CA TYR A 74 7.88 8.02 -5.15
C TYR A 74 8.57 9.10 -6.01
N PRO A 75 9.78 9.59 -5.69
CA PRO A 75 10.50 10.52 -6.56
C PRO A 75 10.80 9.93 -7.95
N ARG A 76 11.18 8.65 -8.04
CA ARG A 76 11.41 7.95 -9.31
C ARG A 76 10.13 7.87 -10.13
N PHE A 77 9.02 7.49 -9.50
CA PHE A 77 7.69 7.46 -10.09
C PHE A 77 7.26 8.83 -10.65
N ARG A 78 7.46 9.91 -9.88
CA ARG A 78 7.18 11.27 -10.33
C ARG A 78 8.05 11.69 -11.51
N ASN A 79 9.34 11.34 -11.51
CA ASN A 79 10.27 11.64 -12.61
C ASN A 79 9.91 10.87 -13.89
N ALA A 80 9.37 9.66 -13.77
CA ALA A 80 8.80 8.90 -14.89
C ALA A 80 7.46 9.47 -15.40
N GLY A 81 6.95 10.56 -14.81
CA GLY A 81 5.72 11.24 -15.19
C GLY A 81 4.47 10.82 -14.42
N GLY A 82 4.60 9.89 -13.46
CA GLY A 82 3.48 9.27 -12.77
C GLY A 82 2.82 10.21 -11.78
N ARG A 83 1.49 10.23 -11.70
CA ARG A 83 0.70 11.09 -10.81
C ARG A 83 0.16 10.29 -9.65
N ALA A 84 -0.13 10.95 -8.52
CA ALA A 84 -0.74 10.28 -7.38
C ALA A 84 -2.08 9.59 -7.73
N MET A 85 -2.85 10.18 -8.65
CA MET A 85 -4.06 9.56 -9.19
C MET A 85 -3.79 8.22 -9.90
N ASP A 86 -2.63 8.06 -10.55
CA ASP A 86 -2.32 6.83 -11.26
C ASP A 86 -2.08 5.67 -10.28
N VAL A 87 -1.54 5.95 -9.08
CA VAL A 87 -1.49 4.98 -7.97
C VAL A 87 -2.91 4.59 -7.55
N PHE A 88 -3.81 5.56 -7.43
CA PHE A 88 -5.20 5.28 -7.08
C PHE A 88 -5.93 4.45 -8.16
N LEU A 89 -5.64 4.68 -9.44
CA LEU A 89 -6.19 3.86 -10.53
C LEU A 89 -5.75 2.40 -10.41
N VAL A 90 -4.48 2.14 -10.07
CA VAL A 90 -3.99 0.78 -9.82
C VAL A 90 -4.74 0.15 -8.65
N LEU A 91 -4.95 0.89 -7.56
CA LEU A 91 -5.67 0.40 -6.38
C LEU A 91 -7.15 0.12 -6.67
N ALA A 92 -7.82 1.02 -7.39
CA ALA A 92 -9.22 0.86 -7.78
C ALA A 92 -9.41 -0.37 -8.68
N HIS A 93 -8.50 -0.57 -9.64
CA HIS A 93 -8.54 -1.74 -10.52
C HIS A 93 -8.41 -3.07 -9.76
N LEU A 94 -7.51 -3.14 -8.77
CA LEU A 94 -7.35 -4.34 -7.95
C LEU A 94 -8.56 -4.65 -7.08
N ALA A 95 -9.20 -3.61 -6.56
CA ALA A 95 -10.42 -3.76 -5.79
C ALA A 95 -11.56 -4.34 -6.63
N GLU A 96 -11.72 -3.87 -7.85
CA GLU A 96 -12.68 -4.43 -8.82
C GLU A 96 -12.37 -5.91 -9.11
N ASP A 97 -11.09 -6.25 -9.33
CA ASP A 97 -10.66 -7.63 -9.62
C ASP A 97 -10.81 -8.58 -8.41
N GLN A 98 -10.66 -8.07 -7.18
CA GLN A 98 -10.82 -8.84 -5.95
C GLN A 98 -12.27 -8.88 -5.44
N GLY A 99 -13.18 -8.13 -6.08
CA GLY A 99 -14.57 -7.98 -5.63
C GLY A 99 -14.71 -7.28 -4.28
N VAL A 100 -13.71 -6.48 -3.88
CA VAL A 100 -13.66 -5.75 -2.61
C VAL A 100 -13.44 -4.28 -2.94
N THR A 101 -14.41 -3.42 -2.65
CA THR A 101 -14.26 -1.96 -2.82
C THR A 101 -13.21 -1.45 -1.82
N PRO A 102 -12.22 -0.61 -2.21
CA PRO A 102 -11.29 -0.05 -1.23
C PRO A 102 -12.04 0.97 -0.36
N GLY A 103 -12.10 0.74 0.95
CA GLY A 103 -12.78 1.61 1.90
C GLY A 103 -14.07 1.05 2.52
N GLU A 104 -14.38 -0.23 2.28
CA GLU A 104 -15.40 -1.00 3.03
C GLU A 104 -14.80 -1.80 4.19
#